data_AF-A0AAC8YYK6-F1
#
_entry.id   AF-A0AAC8YYK6-F1
#
_cell.length_a   1.000
_cell.length_b   1.000
_cell.length_c   1.000
_cell.angle_alpha   90.00
_cell.angle_beta   90.00
_cell.angle_gamma   90.00
#
_symmetry.space_group_name_H-M   'P 1'
#
loop_
_entity.id
_entity.type
_entity.pdbx_description
1 polymer ?
#
loop_
_entity_poly.entity_id
_entity_poly.type
_entity_poly.pdbx_seq_one_letter_code
_entity_poly.pdbx_strand_id
1 'polypeptide(L)'
;MQMRGYAAALAAAALTIAGPATAQVPSSADYSDARCFLVFTILPERLVDGKPVSQEQRAAMDSVASYFLGRLAARSPSLDLGTVMTPAIIRDVQGNLPAQFESCVAGTDALMAAMTRSGTLMEEAMKAP
;
A
#
# COMPACT_ATOMS: atom_id res chain seq x y z
N MET A 1 37.00 25.42 56.71
CA MET A 1 36.61 26.82 56.51
C MET A 1 36.43 27.04 55.01
N GLN A 2 35.16 27.22 54.60
CA GLN A 2 34.62 27.79 53.35
C GLN A 2 35.44 27.70 52.04
N MET A 3 34.99 26.85 51.10
CA MET A 3 35.16 27.09 49.66
C MET A 3 33.83 27.61 49.10
N ARG A 4 33.86 28.84 48.56
CA ARG A 4 32.76 29.56 47.89
C ARG A 4 33.01 29.55 46.38
N GLY A 5 31.91 29.38 45.61
CA GLY A 5 31.80 29.71 44.17
C GLY A 5 32.49 28.70 43.27
N TYR A 6 31.88 28.14 42.21
CA TYR A 6 31.04 28.79 41.22
C TYR A 6 29.90 27.87 40.79
N ALA A 7 28.68 28.39 40.86
CA ALA A 7 27.57 27.92 40.04
C ALA A 7 27.72 28.56 38.65
N ALA A 8 27.71 27.77 37.58
CA ALA A 8 26.99 28.10 36.34
C ALA A 8 27.22 27.03 35.26
N ALA A 9 26.09 26.45 34.85
CA ALA A 9 25.67 26.24 33.47
C ALA A 9 26.51 25.33 32.55
N LEU A 10 25.91 24.20 32.17
CA LEU A 10 25.48 23.95 30.78
C LEU A 10 24.77 22.58 30.74
N ALA A 11 23.59 22.51 31.36
CA ALA A 11 22.62 21.49 30.98
C ALA A 11 22.03 21.94 29.65
N ALA A 12 22.71 21.58 28.55
CA ALA A 12 22.16 21.67 27.21
C ALA A 12 21.02 20.65 27.14
N ALA A 13 19.84 21.06 27.59
CA ALA A 13 18.60 20.38 27.29
C ALA A 13 18.39 20.51 25.79
N ALA A 14 18.88 19.52 25.04
CA ALA A 14 18.42 19.27 23.69
C ALA A 14 16.92 18.90 23.80
N LEU A 15 16.06 19.91 23.90
CA LEU A 15 14.67 19.78 23.50
C LEU A 15 14.71 19.56 21.99
N THR A 16 14.90 18.31 21.59
CA THR A 16 14.33 17.86 20.32
C THR A 16 12.84 18.04 20.47
N ILE A 17 12.31 19.08 19.84
CA ILE A 17 10.88 19.24 19.62
C ILE A 17 10.49 18.01 18.80
N ALA A 18 10.05 16.94 19.47
CA ALA A 18 9.28 15.90 18.84
C ALA A 18 7.99 16.59 18.42
N GLY A 19 8.00 17.15 17.20
CA GLY A 19 6.80 17.69 16.58
C GLY A 19 5.74 16.58 16.61
N PRO A 20 4.47 16.90 16.84
CA PRO A 20 3.43 15.89 16.74
C PRO A 20 3.57 15.24 15.37
N ALA A 21 3.75 13.92 15.33
CA ALA A 21 3.55 13.16 14.11
C ALA A 21 2.11 13.43 13.71
N THR A 22 1.92 14.39 12.80
CA THR A 22 0.61 14.70 12.28
C THR A 22 0.14 13.42 11.60
N ALA A 23 -0.85 12.76 12.20
CA ALA A 23 -1.49 11.61 11.59
C ALA A 23 -1.96 12.07 10.21
N GLN A 24 -1.31 11.57 9.16
CA GLN A 24 -1.64 11.93 7.79
C GLN A 24 -3.06 11.46 7.54
N VAL A 25 -3.97 12.40 7.29
CA VAL A 25 -5.35 12.06 6.93
C VAL A 25 -5.29 11.28 5.61
N PRO A 26 -5.90 10.08 5.53
CA PRO A 26 -5.83 9.29 4.31
C PRO A 26 -6.50 10.02 3.14
N SER A 27 -5.83 10.04 2.00
CA SER A 27 -6.35 10.63 0.77
C SER A 27 -7.37 9.71 0.09
N SER A 28 -8.14 10.24 -0.86
CA SER A 28 -9.03 9.41 -1.69
C SER A 28 -8.27 8.32 -2.46
N ALA A 29 -7.03 8.59 -2.86
CA ALA A 29 -6.17 7.61 -3.50
C ALA A 29 -5.77 6.47 -2.55
N ASP A 30 -5.58 6.75 -1.25
CA ASP A 30 -5.31 5.73 -0.24
C ASP A 30 -6.50 4.78 -0.06
N TYR A 31 -7.71 5.33 0.03
CA TYR A 31 -8.93 4.52 0.06
C TYR A 31 -9.12 3.72 -1.24
N SER A 32 -8.79 4.31 -2.39
CA SER A 32 -8.89 3.63 -3.69
C SER A 32 -7.95 2.42 -3.76
N ASP A 33 -6.67 2.59 -3.42
CA ASP A 33 -5.69 1.51 -3.47
C ASP A 33 -5.99 0.43 -2.40
N ALA A 34 -6.45 0.83 -1.21
CA ALA A 34 -6.88 -0.11 -0.18
C ALA A 34 -8.10 -0.95 -0.62
N ARG A 35 -9.08 -0.35 -1.29
CA ARG A 35 -10.23 -1.08 -1.86
C ARG A 35 -9.79 -2.06 -2.94
N CYS A 36 -8.90 -1.65 -3.84
CA CYS A 36 -8.41 -2.55 -4.89
C CYS A 36 -7.57 -3.71 -4.32
N PHE A 37 -6.76 -3.47 -3.29
CA PHE A 37 -6.11 -4.54 -2.54
C PHE A 37 -7.15 -5.55 -1.99
N LEU A 38 -8.23 -5.08 -1.35
CA LEU A 38 -9.28 -5.95 -0.83
C LEU A 38 -10.01 -6.72 -1.94
N VAL A 39 -10.33 -6.08 -3.06
CA VAL A 39 -10.95 -6.74 -4.22
C VAL A 39 -10.13 -7.93 -4.67
N PHE A 40 -8.83 -7.74 -4.93
CA PHE A 40 -7.95 -8.81 -5.42
C PHE A 40 -7.58 -9.85 -4.36
N THR A 41 -7.77 -9.56 -3.07
CA THR A 41 -7.63 -10.54 -1.99
C THR A 41 -8.88 -11.42 -1.83
N ILE A 42 -10.07 -10.86 -2.10
CA ILE A 42 -11.36 -11.56 -1.96
C ILE A 42 -11.73 -12.33 -3.23
N LEU A 43 -11.36 -11.81 -4.41
CA LEU A 43 -11.68 -12.41 -5.71
C LEU A 43 -11.27 -13.90 -5.84
N PRO A 44 -10.10 -14.35 -5.34
CA PRO A 44 -9.69 -15.76 -5.37
C PRO A 44 -10.62 -16.72 -4.61
N GLU A 45 -11.48 -16.21 -3.72
CA GLU A 45 -12.46 -17.00 -2.97
C GLU A 45 -13.73 -17.27 -3.79
N ARG A 46 -13.88 -16.62 -4.96
CA ARG A 46 -15.00 -16.81 -5.87
C ARG A 46 -14.72 -17.90 -6.89
N LEU A 47 -15.80 -18.44 -7.47
CA LEU A 47 -15.69 -19.32 -8.63
C LEU A 47 -15.52 -18.48 -9.90
N VAL A 48 -14.57 -18.88 -10.76
CA VAL A 48 -14.44 -18.37 -12.12
C VAL A 48 -14.98 -19.45 -13.05
N ASP A 49 -15.99 -19.12 -13.85
CA ASP A 49 -16.72 -20.08 -14.71
C ASP A 49 -17.23 -21.33 -13.95
N GLY A 50 -17.68 -21.14 -12.71
CA GLY A 50 -18.17 -22.23 -11.85
C GLY A 50 -17.07 -23.14 -11.29
N LYS A 51 -15.79 -22.81 -11.52
CA LYS A 51 -14.63 -23.56 -11.01
C LYS A 51 -13.87 -22.76 -9.98
N PRO A 52 -13.21 -23.43 -9.01
CA PRO A 52 -12.26 -22.76 -8.14
C PRO A 52 -11.14 -22.10 -8.95
N VAL A 53 -10.67 -20.95 -8.47
CA VAL A 53 -9.50 -20.27 -9.01
C VAL A 53 -8.26 -21.18 -8.90
N SER A 54 -7.53 -21.34 -10.00
CA SER A 54 -6.30 -22.14 -10.03
C SER A 54 -5.19 -21.51 -9.19
N GLN A 55 -4.15 -22.28 -8.86
CA GLN A 55 -2.99 -21.74 -8.13
C GLN A 55 -2.30 -20.61 -8.91
N GLU A 56 -2.19 -20.75 -10.23
CA GLU A 56 -1.61 -19.74 -11.12
C GLU A 56 -2.44 -18.44 -11.13
N GLN A 57 -3.76 -18.57 -11.26
CA GLN A 57 -4.67 -17.42 -11.21
C GLN A 57 -4.62 -16.73 -9.84
N ARG A 58 -4.53 -17.51 -8.75
CA ARG A 58 -4.36 -16.96 -7.40
C ARG A 58 -3.05 -16.18 -7.28
N ALA A 59 -1.94 -16.72 -7.77
CA ALA A 59 -0.65 -16.02 -7.75
C ALA A 59 -0.69 -14.71 -8.56
N ALA A 60 -1.39 -14.70 -9.71
CA ALA A 60 -1.61 -13.49 -10.48
C ALA A 60 -2.42 -12.45 -9.68
N MET A 61 -3.51 -12.87 -9.04
CA MET A 61 -4.33 -11.99 -8.19
C MET A 61 -3.55 -11.45 -6.98
N ASP A 62 -2.74 -12.28 -6.31
CA ASP A 62 -1.89 -11.89 -5.19
C ASP A 62 -0.83 -10.85 -5.61
N SER A 63 -0.30 -10.97 -6.83
CA SER A 63 0.62 -10.00 -7.41
C SER A 63 -0.04 -8.65 -7.65
N VAL A 64 -1.27 -8.64 -8.17
CA VAL A 64 -2.06 -7.42 -8.36
C VAL A 64 -2.44 -6.79 -7.02
N ALA A 65 -2.86 -7.59 -6.03
CA ALA A 65 -3.13 -7.10 -4.68
C ALA A 65 -1.89 -6.42 -4.08
N SER A 66 -0.73 -7.06 -4.19
CA SER A 66 0.56 -6.54 -3.70
C SER A 66 0.96 -5.23 -4.39
N TYR A 67 0.64 -5.06 -5.67
CA TYR A 67 0.87 -3.80 -6.38
C TYR A 67 0.10 -2.63 -5.75
N PHE A 68 -1.19 -2.81 -5.45
CA PHE A 68 -1.98 -1.76 -4.81
C PHE A 68 -1.53 -1.47 -3.38
N LEU A 69 -1.19 -2.51 -2.61
CA LEU A 69 -0.61 -2.33 -1.28
C LEU A 69 0.75 -1.60 -1.34
N GLY A 70 1.58 -1.91 -2.33
CA GLY A 70 2.84 -1.23 -2.57
C GLY A 70 2.65 0.25 -2.93
N ARG A 71 1.65 0.58 -3.76
CA ARG A 71 1.30 1.99 -4.07
C ARG A 71 0.82 2.76 -2.83
N LEU A 72 0.01 2.11 -1.99
CA LEU A 72 -0.43 2.67 -0.72
C LEU A 72 0.76 2.94 0.20
N ALA A 73 1.63 1.94 0.40
CA ALA A 73 2.81 2.07 1.27
C ALA A 73 3.81 3.13 0.76
N ALA A 74 3.97 3.25 -0.57
CA ALA A 74 4.85 4.26 -1.16
C ALA A 74 4.31 5.69 -0.97
N ARG A 75 2.98 5.88 -1.05
CA ARG A 75 2.34 7.19 -0.89
C ARG A 75 2.16 7.60 0.57
N SER A 76 1.87 6.62 1.42
CA SER A 76 1.44 6.84 2.81
C SER A 76 2.13 5.82 3.75
N PRO A 77 3.46 5.90 3.93
CA PRO A 77 4.25 4.86 4.60
C PRO A 77 3.93 4.67 6.09
N SER A 78 3.39 5.70 6.74
CA SER A 78 3.02 5.67 8.17
C SER A 78 1.52 5.46 8.39
N LEU A 79 0.76 5.17 7.34
CA LEU A 79 -0.69 4.97 7.42
C LEU A 79 -1.03 3.66 8.13
N ASP A 80 -1.86 3.73 9.16
CA ASP A 80 -2.50 2.54 9.72
C ASP A 80 -3.55 2.00 8.74
N LEU A 81 -3.34 0.78 8.24
CA LEU A 81 -4.27 0.11 7.32
C LEU A 81 -5.68 -0.02 7.92
N GLY A 82 -5.82 -0.11 9.25
CA GLY A 82 -7.11 -0.16 9.92
C GLY A 82 -8.00 1.06 9.65
N THR A 83 -7.40 2.20 9.30
CA THR A 83 -8.13 3.44 8.97
C THR A 83 -8.76 3.40 7.57
N VAL A 84 -8.14 2.68 6.63
CA VAL A 84 -8.60 2.58 5.22
C VAL A 84 -9.20 1.22 4.87
N MET A 85 -9.07 0.22 5.74
CA MET A 85 -9.63 -1.14 5.60
C MET A 85 -10.58 -1.47 6.75
N THR A 86 -11.49 -0.54 7.06
CA THR A 86 -12.47 -0.75 8.13
C THR A 86 -13.44 -1.90 7.82
N PRO A 87 -14.09 -2.51 8.82
CA PRO A 87 -15.10 -3.54 8.59
C PRO A 87 -16.26 -3.08 7.67
N ALA A 88 -16.60 -1.79 7.69
CA ALA A 88 -17.62 -1.23 6.80
C ALA A 88 -17.16 -1.23 5.34
N ILE A 89 -15.90 -0.85 5.08
CA ILE A 89 -15.31 -0.88 3.74
C ILE A 89 -15.17 -2.31 3.25
N ILE A 90 -14.72 -3.25 4.09
CA ILE A 90 -14.59 -4.66 3.71
C ILE A 90 -15.95 -5.24 3.31
N ARG A 91 -17.00 -4.97 4.09
CA ARG A 91 -18.37 -5.40 3.76
C ARG A 91 -18.89 -4.77 2.46
N ASP A 92 -18.62 -3.49 2.23
CA ASP A 92 -18.97 -2.82 0.98
C ASP A 92 -18.28 -3.48 -0.22
N VAL A 93 -16.98 -3.76 -0.12
CA VAL A 93 -16.22 -4.46 -1.16
C VAL A 93 -16.78 -5.86 -1.42
N GLN A 94 -17.09 -6.62 -0.37
CA GLN A 94 -17.67 -7.96 -0.51
C GLN A 94 -19.07 -7.94 -1.15
N GLY A 95 -19.90 -6.96 -0.78
CA GLY A 95 -21.26 -6.81 -1.28
C GLY A 95 -21.35 -6.28 -2.71
N ASN A 96 -20.37 -5.47 -3.12
CA ASN A 96 -20.35 -4.78 -4.42
C ASN A 96 -19.17 -5.19 -5.30
N LEU A 97 -18.66 -6.41 -5.13
CA LEU A 97 -17.39 -6.87 -5.73
C LEU A 97 -17.29 -6.63 -7.25
N PRO A 98 -18.31 -6.86 -8.09
CA PRO A 98 -18.21 -6.58 -9.53
C PRO A 98 -17.95 -5.09 -9.84
N ALA A 99 -18.69 -4.19 -9.22
CA ALA A 99 -18.53 -2.75 -9.41
C ALA A 99 -17.17 -2.25 -8.89
N GLN A 100 -16.72 -2.82 -7.77
CA GLN A 100 -15.41 -2.49 -7.19
C GLN A 100 -14.27 -2.99 -8.08
N PHE A 101 -14.41 -4.20 -8.65
CA PHE A 101 -13.46 -4.75 -9.61
C PHE A 101 -13.31 -3.85 -10.85
N GLU A 102 -14.43 -3.41 -11.45
CA GLU A 102 -14.40 -2.47 -12.59
C GLU A 102 -13.60 -1.19 -12.27
N SER A 103 -13.76 -0.65 -11.05
CA SER A 103 -13.01 0.54 -10.62
C SER A 103 -11.49 0.31 -10.49
N CYS A 104 -11.05 -0.94 -10.37
CA CYS A 104 -9.65 -1.33 -10.23
C CYS A 104 -8.97 -1.72 -11.55
N VAL A 105 -9.72 -1.81 -12.65
CA VAL A 105 -9.21 -2.21 -13.98
C VAL A 105 -8.12 -1.24 -14.44
N ALA A 106 -8.34 0.07 -14.34
CA ALA A 106 -7.37 1.07 -14.79
C ALA A 106 -6.00 0.95 -14.09
N GLY A 107 -5.99 0.61 -12.80
CA GLY A 107 -4.75 0.35 -12.05
C GLY A 107 -4.08 -0.96 -12.48
N THR A 108 -4.86 -1.97 -12.84
CA THR A 108 -4.36 -3.24 -13.36
C THR A 108 -3.75 -3.08 -14.75
N ASP A 109 -4.38 -2.30 -15.64
CA ASP A 109 -3.85 -1.97 -16.96
C ASP A 109 -2.51 -1.24 -16.86
N ALA A 110 -2.40 -0.30 -15.91
CA ALA A 110 -1.14 0.40 -15.65
C ALA A 110 -0.03 -0.56 -15.19
N LEU A 111 -0.35 -1.55 -14.35
CA LEU A 111 0.57 -2.60 -13.94
C LEU A 111 1.01 -3.46 -15.13
N MET A 112 0.08 -3.93 -15.97
CA MET A 112 0.38 -4.75 -17.14
C MET A 112 1.25 -4.00 -18.16
N ALA A 113 0.97 -2.71 -18.38
CA ALA A 113 1.79 -1.85 -19.22
C ALA A 113 3.23 -1.69 -18.66
N ALA A 114 3.37 -1.53 -17.35
CA ALA A 114 4.67 -1.46 -16.69
C ALA A 114 5.45 -2.77 -16.82
N MET A 115 4.80 -3.92 -16.57
CA MET A 115 5.42 -5.24 -16.71
C MET A 115 5.88 -5.50 -18.15
N THR A 116 5.05 -5.16 -19.13
CA THR A 116 5.39 -5.30 -20.55
C THR A 116 6.65 -4.49 -20.88
N ARG A 117 6.68 -3.21 -20.45
CA ARG A 117 7.83 -2.33 -20.67
C ARG A 117 9.10 -2.86 -19.99
N SER A 118 8.99 -3.33 -18.75
CA SER A 118 10.13 -3.93 -18.03
C SER A 118 10.65 -5.18 -18.74
N GLY A 119 9.77 -6.03 -19.27
CA GLY A 119 10.17 -7.19 -20.06
C GLY A 119 10.97 -6.80 -21.30
N THR A 120 10.51 -5.79 -22.05
CA THR A 120 11.26 -5.27 -23.22
C THR A 120 12.65 -4.78 -22.83
N LEU A 121 12.77 -4.00 -21.74
CA LEU A 121 14.07 -3.50 -21.26
C LEU A 121 15.02 -4.63 -20.82
N MET A 122 14.49 -5.68 -20.19
CA MET A 122 15.29 -6.85 -19.81
C MET A 122 15.81 -7.60 -21.03
N GLU A 123 14.95 -7.82 -22.05
CA GLU A 123 15.37 -8.45 -23.29
C GLU A 123 16.45 -7.65 -24.03
N GLU A 124 16.32 -6.31 -24.06
CA GLU A 124 17.32 -5.43 -24.63
C GLU A 124 18.64 -5.51 -23.88
N ALA A 125 18.60 -5.46 -22.54
CA ALA A 125 19.80 -5.57 -21.70
C ALA A 125 20.50 -6.94 -21.85
N MET A 126 19.74 -8.03 -22.04
CA MET A 126 20.30 -9.37 -22.26
C MET A 126 20.91 -9.56 -23.66
N LYS A 127 20.56 -8.71 -24.63
CA LYS A 127 21.12 -8.72 -26.00
C LYS A 127 22.31 -7.76 -26.15
N ALA A 128 22.60 -6.94 -25.15
CA ALA A 128 23.76 -6.05 -25.17
C ALA A 128 25.07 -6.87 -25.04
N PRO A 129 26.10 -6.57 -25.84
CA PRO A 129 27.35 -7.33 -25.91
C PRO A 129 28.22 -7.24 -24.66
#